data_AF-A0A494ZU79-F1
#
_entry.id   AF-A0A494ZU79-F1
#
_cell.length_a   1.000
_cell.length_b   1.000
_cell.length_c   1.000
_cell.angle_alpha   90.00
_cell.angle_beta   90.00
_cell.angle_gamma   90.00
#
_symmetry.space_group_name_H-M   'P 1'
#
loop_
_entity.id
_entity.type
_entity.pdbx_description
1 polymer ?
#
loop_
_entity_poly.entity_id
_entity_poly.type
_entity_poly.pdbx_seq_one_letter_code
_entity_poly.pdbx_strand_id
1 'polypeptide(L)'
;MVIILISYFFGFSIVILGFIGILWFVTFIMNKLLGVNVQKIAETPGKKADLWGQRFFMVLFLCSLPFFELSRLKWYLIIFSSLLLGFQSFLEWKYMKDPKQYITTLVFWGVLLIILFNFDRLKDYFFTF
;
A
#
# COMPACT_ATOMS: atom_id res chain seq x y z
N MET A 1 -0.31 34.87 2.92
CA MET A 1 0.57 33.71 2.63
C MET A 1 0.38 32.58 3.64
N VAL A 2 0.50 32.83 4.96
CA VAL A 2 0.40 31.78 6.01
C VAL A 2 -0.99 31.12 6.08
N ILE A 3 -2.08 31.89 6.03
CA ILE A 3 -3.47 31.37 6.11
C ILE A 3 -3.80 30.41 4.94
N ILE A 4 -3.33 30.75 3.74
CA ILE A 4 -3.50 29.94 2.53
C ILE A 4 -2.77 28.59 2.70
N LEU A 5 -1.55 28.62 3.23
CA LEU A 5 -0.75 27.42 3.47
C LEU A 5 -1.39 26.48 4.50
N ILE A 6 -1.99 27.04 5.57
CA ILE A 6 -2.74 26.29 6.59
C ILE A 6 -3.98 25.64 5.98
N SER A 7 -4.70 26.35 5.10
CA SER A 7 -5.89 25.81 4.42
C SER A 7 -5.55 24.60 3.54
N TYR A 8 -4.46 24.67 2.76
CA TYR A 8 -4.03 23.53 1.94
C TYR A 8 -3.59 22.33 2.79
N PHE A 9 -2.87 22.58 3.88
CA PHE A 9 -2.45 21.50 4.80
C PHE A 9 -3.65 20.77 5.42
N PHE A 10 -4.69 21.53 5.80
CA PHE A 10 -5.90 20.96 6.40
C PHE A 10 -6.71 20.16 5.38
N GLY A 11 -6.89 20.68 4.17
CA GLY A 11 -7.55 19.98 3.07
C GLY A 11 -6.85 18.67 2.69
N PHE A 12 -5.53 18.69 2.57
CA PHE A 12 -4.71 17.50 2.30
C PHE A 12 -4.85 16.44 3.42
N SER A 13 -4.88 16.89 4.68
CA SER A 13 -5.03 16.00 5.84
C SER A 13 -6.39 15.30 5.87
N ILE A 14 -7.49 16.00 5.54
CA ILE A 14 -8.84 15.41 5.48
C ILE A 14 -8.92 14.31 4.42
N VAL A 15 -8.29 14.50 3.26
CA VAL A 15 -8.26 13.53 2.17
C VAL A 15 -7.50 12.27 2.60
N ILE A 16 -6.34 12.43 3.24
CA ILE A 16 -5.57 11.30 3.77
C ILE A 16 -6.39 10.53 4.80
N LEU A 17 -7.08 11.23 5.71
CA LEU A 17 -7.92 10.59 6.72
C LEU A 17 -9.11 9.84 6.10
N GLY A 18 -9.79 10.42 5.11
CA GLY A 18 -10.87 9.76 4.38
C GLY A 18 -10.37 8.50 3.67
N PHE A 19 -9.19 8.56 3.08
CA PHE A 19 -8.56 7.44 2.40
C PHE A 19 -8.19 6.30 3.36
N ILE A 20 -7.59 6.61 4.51
CA ILE A 20 -7.31 5.63 5.57
C ILE A 20 -8.62 5.00 6.06
N GLY A 21 -9.68 5.79 6.21
CA GLY A 21 -11.02 5.31 6.58
C GLY A 21 -11.57 4.30 5.58
N ILE A 22 -11.47 4.58 4.27
CA ILE A 22 -11.91 3.66 3.22
C ILE A 22 -11.11 2.35 3.26
N LEU A 23 -9.78 2.42 3.37
CA LEU A 23 -8.93 1.23 3.44
C LEU A 23 -9.23 0.38 4.67
N TRP A 24 -9.46 1.02 5.81
CA TRP A 24 -9.83 0.32 7.04
C TRP A 24 -11.20 -0.35 6.91
N PHE A 25 -12.17 0.33 6.29
CA PHE A 25 -13.50 -0.21 6.06
C PHE A 25 -13.50 -1.41 5.11
N VAL A 26 -12.75 -1.33 4.00
CA VAL A 26 -12.56 -2.46 3.07
C VAL A 26 -11.95 -3.65 3.80
N THR A 27 -10.89 -3.43 4.58
CA THR A 27 -10.22 -4.48 5.35
C THR A 27 -11.16 -5.10 6.39
N PHE A 28 -11.95 -4.28 7.08
CA PHE A 28 -12.92 -4.74 8.07
C PHE A 28 -14.02 -5.62 7.45
N ILE A 29 -14.59 -5.19 6.32
CA ILE A 29 -15.58 -5.99 5.58
C ILE A 29 -14.97 -7.30 5.12
N MET A 30 -13.78 -7.26 4.51
CA MET A 30 -13.13 -8.47 4.00
C MET A 30 -12.81 -9.47 5.11
N ASN A 31 -12.28 -9.00 6.25
CA ASN A 31 -12.00 -9.87 7.39
C ASN A 31 -13.28 -10.49 7.96
N LYS A 32 -14.36 -9.70 8.06
CA LYS A 32 -15.67 -10.17 8.53
C LYS A 32 -16.31 -11.16 7.55
N LEU A 33 -16.19 -10.93 6.25
CA LEU A 33 -16.80 -11.74 5.19
C LEU A 33 -16.03 -13.06 4.97
N LEU A 34 -14.71 -13.03 5.11
CA LEU A 34 -13.85 -14.21 4.95
C LEU A 34 -13.76 -15.06 6.22
N GLY A 35 -14.19 -14.52 7.38
CA GLY A 35 -14.09 -15.20 8.67
C GLY A 35 -12.65 -15.43 9.11
N VAL A 36 -11.73 -14.61 8.60
CA VAL A 36 -10.29 -14.73 8.83
C VAL A 36 -9.96 -14.16 10.19
N ASN A 37 -9.39 -14.99 11.06
CA ASN A 37 -8.78 -14.49 12.28
C ASN A 37 -7.41 -13.94 11.85
N VAL A 38 -7.22 -12.62 11.90
CA VAL A 38 -6.01 -11.95 11.39
C VAL A 38 -4.81 -12.40 12.22
N GLN A 39 -4.21 -13.53 11.85
CA GLN A 39 -2.96 -13.98 12.41
C GLN A 39 -1.87 -13.17 11.74
N LYS A 40 -0.95 -12.62 12.53
CA LYS A 40 0.22 -11.94 11.98
C LYS A 40 1.20 -13.01 11.48
N ILE A 41 1.81 -12.78 10.31
CA ILE A 41 2.88 -13.64 9.77
C ILE A 41 4.01 -13.81 10.80
N ALA A 42 4.15 -12.84 11.72
CA ALA A 42 5.07 -12.83 12.86
C ALA A 42 4.95 -14.03 13.84
N GLU A 43 3.85 -14.78 13.81
CA GLU A 43 3.63 -15.98 14.63
C GLU A 43 3.80 -17.30 13.85
N THR A 44 4.05 -17.20 12.53
CA THR A 44 4.22 -18.36 11.64
C THR A 44 5.71 -18.63 11.35
N PRO A 45 6.07 -19.85 10.90
CA PRO A 45 7.43 -20.15 10.42
C PRO A 45 7.89 -19.25 9.26
N GLY A 46 6.96 -18.57 8.57
CA GLY A 46 7.24 -17.60 7.51
C GLY A 46 7.86 -16.29 7.98
N LYS A 47 7.89 -16.01 9.29
CA LYS A 47 8.41 -14.75 9.87
C LYS A 47 9.80 -14.36 9.37
N LYS A 48 10.74 -15.32 9.27
CA LYS A 48 12.10 -15.04 8.81
C LYS A 48 12.13 -14.65 7.33
N ALA A 49 11.31 -15.30 6.51
CA ALA A 49 11.20 -15.01 5.08
C ALA A 49 10.56 -13.63 4.82
N ASP A 50 9.52 -13.30 5.59
CA ASP A 50 8.87 -11.98 5.55
C ASP A 50 9.83 -10.86 5.94
N LEU A 51 10.51 -10.98 7.08
CA LEU A 51 11.50 -9.98 7.53
C LEU A 51 12.68 -9.83 6.57
N TRP A 52 13.16 -10.93 5.99
CA TRP A 52 14.28 -10.88 5.05
C TRP A 52 13.86 -10.27 3.70
N GLY A 53 12.68 -10.65 3.20
CA GLY A 53 12.11 -10.06 1.99
C GLY A 53 11.81 -8.58 2.13
N GLN A 54 11.17 -8.15 3.23
CA GLN A 54 10.93 -6.74 3.50
C GLN A 54 12.23 -5.93 3.59
N ARG A 55 13.25 -6.46 4.27
CA ARG A 55 14.57 -5.82 4.33
C ARG A 55 15.22 -5.72 2.95
N PHE A 56 15.13 -6.77 2.15
CA PHE A 56 15.65 -6.78 0.79
C PHE A 56 14.97 -5.72 -0.08
N PHE A 57 13.63 -5.67 -0.08
CA PHE A 57 12.88 -4.67 -0.85
C PHE A 57 13.14 -3.25 -0.34
N MET A 58 13.26 -3.04 0.97
CA MET A 58 13.57 -1.73 1.54
C MET A 58 14.93 -1.21 1.08
N VAL A 59 15.97 -2.07 1.10
CA VAL A 59 17.30 -1.70 0.61
C VAL A 59 17.26 -1.44 -0.89
N LEU A 60 16.57 -2.31 -1.65
CA LEU A 60 16.42 -2.15 -3.10
C LEU A 60 15.73 -0.84 -3.46
N PHE A 61 14.69 -0.45 -2.72
CA PHE A 61 14.00 0.84 -2.88
C PHE A 61 14.96 2.01 -2.66
N LEU A 62 15.67 2.01 -1.54
CA LEU A 62 16.57 3.09 -1.15
C LEU A 62 17.73 3.24 -2.13
N CYS A 63 18.30 2.12 -2.58
CA CYS A 63 19.39 2.11 -3.55
C CYS A 63 18.95 2.52 -4.94
N SER A 64 17.71 2.21 -5.35
CA SER A 64 17.23 2.54 -6.69
C SER A 64 16.65 3.95 -6.81
N LEU A 65 16.16 4.55 -5.71
CA LEU A 65 15.66 5.93 -5.67
C LEU A 65 16.51 6.98 -6.42
N PRO A 66 17.85 7.08 -6.22
CA PRO A 66 18.66 8.10 -6.89
C PRO A 66 18.79 7.90 -8.41
N PHE A 67 18.42 6.73 -8.94
CA PHE A 67 18.53 6.41 -10.36
C PHE A 67 17.25 6.72 -11.16
N PHE A 68 16.15 7.08 -10.50
CA PHE A 68 14.87 7.36 -11.16
C PHE A 68 14.57 8.86 -11.20
N GLU A 69 14.19 9.34 -12.38
CA GLU A 69 13.66 10.70 -12.56
C GLU A 69 12.25 10.82 -11.98
N LEU A 70 11.92 12.01 -11.45
CA LEU A 70 10.59 12.36 -10.94
C LEU A 70 9.46 12.10 -11.97
N SER A 71 9.73 12.30 -13.26
CA SER A 71 8.81 12.04 -14.38
C SER A 71 8.39 10.57 -14.48
N ARG A 72 9.25 9.64 -14.05
CA ARG A 72 9.04 8.19 -14.09
C ARG A 72 8.70 7.59 -12.72
N LEU A 73 8.65 8.42 -11.68
CA LEU A 73 8.40 8.00 -10.30
C LEU A 73 7.08 7.23 -10.16
N LYS A 74 6.01 7.63 -10.89
CA LYS A 74 4.72 6.92 -10.88
C LYS A 74 4.88 5.45 -11.27
N TRP A 75 5.52 5.20 -12.41
CA TRP A 75 5.72 3.84 -12.93
C TRP A 75 6.65 3.03 -12.05
N TYR A 76 7.69 3.66 -11.52
CA TYR A 76 8.58 3.06 -10.54
C TYR A 76 7.82 2.62 -9.29
N LEU A 77 6.97 3.48 -8.72
CA LEU A 77 6.14 3.17 -7.55
C LEU A 77 5.14 2.05 -7.83
N ILE A 78 4.53 2.01 -9.02
CA ILE A 78 3.63 0.93 -9.44
C ILE A 78 4.36 -0.42 -9.48
N ILE A 79 5.53 -0.48 -10.15
CA ILE A 79 6.31 -1.71 -10.27
C ILE A 79 6.80 -2.17 -8.89
N PHE A 80 7.36 -1.24 -8.11
CA PHE A 80 7.92 -1.55 -6.80
C PHE A 80 6.84 -2.04 -5.83
N SER A 81 5.70 -1.34 -5.76
CA SER A 81 4.57 -1.75 -4.91
C SER A 81 4.01 -3.11 -5.33
N SER A 82 4.00 -3.40 -6.64
CA SER A 82 3.56 -4.69 -7.15
C SER A 82 4.47 -5.84 -6.76
N LEU A 83 5.78 -5.64 -6.82
CA LEU A 83 6.73 -6.65 -6.37
C LEU A 83 6.63 -6.89 -4.86
N LEU A 84 6.50 -5.82 -4.07
CA LEU A 84 6.41 -5.92 -2.61
C LEU A 84 5.11 -6.62 -2.15
N LEU A 85 3.96 -6.14 -2.62
CA LEU A 85 2.66 -6.70 -2.22
C LEU A 85 2.40 -8.06 -2.86
N GLY A 86 2.88 -8.30 -4.07
CA GLY A 86 2.88 -9.62 -4.69
C GLY A 86 3.71 -10.63 -3.90
N PHE A 87 4.90 -10.23 -3.44
CA PHE A 87 5.72 -11.04 -2.56
C PHE A 87 5.02 -11.33 -1.21
N GLN A 88 4.40 -10.31 -0.60
CA GLN A 88 3.64 -10.47 0.64
C GLN A 88 2.46 -11.44 0.45
N SER A 89 1.68 -11.28 -0.63
CA SER A 89 0.59 -12.20 -0.96
C SER A 89 1.09 -13.63 -1.19
N PHE A 90 2.25 -13.81 -1.83
CA PHE A 90 2.85 -15.12 -2.04
C PHE A 90 3.30 -15.77 -0.72
N LEU A 91 3.90 -15.00 0.18
CA LEU A 91 4.26 -15.48 1.51
C LEU A 91 3.03 -15.84 2.34
N GLU A 92 1.98 -15.02 2.29
CA GLU A 92 0.72 -15.31 2.97
C GLU A 92 0.09 -16.61 2.44
N TRP A 93 0.07 -16.80 1.13
CA TRP A 93 -0.41 -18.04 0.52
C TRP A 93 0.41 -19.27 0.95
N LYS A 94 1.74 -19.14 1.05
CA LYS A 94 2.65 -20.26 1.34
C LYS A 94 2.78 -20.60 2.82
N TYR A 95 2.72 -19.61 3.72
CA TYR A 95 3.09 -19.76 5.13
C TYR A 95 1.95 -19.53 6.12
N MET A 96 0.81 -18.94 5.71
CA MET A 96 -0.35 -18.79 6.60
C MET A 96 -1.22 -20.04 6.57
N LYS A 97 -1.77 -20.39 7.73
CA LYS A 97 -2.75 -21.47 7.86
C LYS A 97 -4.10 -21.10 7.25
N ASP A 98 -4.43 -19.81 7.22
CA ASP A 98 -5.69 -19.32 6.65
C ASP A 98 -5.52 -18.97 5.17
N PRO A 99 -6.07 -19.78 4.24
CA PRO A 99 -5.93 -19.56 2.81
C PRO A 99 -6.73 -18.36 2.30
N LYS A 100 -7.40 -17.60 3.17
CA LYS A 100 -8.20 -16.44 2.75
C LYS A 100 -7.48 -15.11 3.01
N GLN A 101 -6.40 -15.11 3.80
CA GLN A 101 -5.70 -13.87 4.15
C GLN A 101 -4.96 -13.26 2.95
N TYR A 102 -4.39 -14.10 2.08
CA TYR A 102 -3.75 -13.64 0.83
C TYR A 102 -4.73 -12.89 -0.09
N ILE A 103 -6.02 -13.22 -0.04
CA ILE A 103 -7.07 -12.56 -0.85
C ILE A 103 -7.24 -11.11 -0.40
N THR A 104 -7.18 -10.84 0.91
CA THR A 104 -7.23 -9.48 1.45
C THR A 104 -6.04 -8.66 0.95
N THR A 105 -4.84 -9.23 0.97
CA THR A 105 -3.62 -8.56 0.48
C THR A 105 -3.64 -8.33 -1.03
N LEU A 106 -4.19 -9.25 -1.82
CA LEU A 106 -4.42 -9.07 -3.26
C LEU A 106 -5.42 -7.96 -3.56
N VAL A 107 -6.52 -7.88 -2.82
CA VAL A 107 -7.50 -6.80 -3.02
C VAL A 107 -6.91 -5.46 -2.59
N PHE A 108 -6.16 -5.42 -1.49
CA PHE A 108 -5.42 -4.22 -1.09
C PHE A 108 -4.43 -3.79 -2.18
N TRP A 109 -3.72 -4.73 -2.80
CA TRP A 109 -2.84 -4.47 -3.93
C TRP A 109 -3.60 -3.89 -5.13
N GLY A 110 -4.73 -4.47 -5.52
CA GLY A 110 -5.56 -3.98 -6.62
C GLY A 110 -6.06 -2.55 -6.37
N VAL A 111 -6.52 -2.26 -5.15
CA VAL A 111 -6.95 -0.92 -4.74
C VAL A 111 -5.77 0.06 -4.85
N LEU A 112 -4.61 -0.28 -4.28
CA LEU A 112 -3.42 0.57 -4.34
C LEU A 112 -3.00 0.88 -5.79
N LEU A 113 -3.07 -0.09 -6.69
CA LEU A 113 -2.77 0.12 -8.11
C LEU A 113 -3.72 1.09 -8.79
N ILE A 114 -5.03 0.98 -8.52
CA ILE A 114 -6.03 1.91 -9.08
C ILE A 114 -5.71 3.35 -8.65
N ILE A 115 -5.28 3.52 -7.39
CA ILE A 115 -4.95 4.84 -6.85
C ILE A 115 -3.66 5.39 -7.46
N LEU A 116 -2.60 4.58 -7.52
CA LEU A 116 -1.33 4.98 -8.14
C LEU A 116 -1.50 5.31 -9.63
N PHE A 117 -2.36 4.57 -10.33
CA PHE A 117 -2.66 4.83 -11.74
C PHE A 117 -3.40 6.16 -11.93
N ASN A 118 -4.33 6.49 -11.03
CA ASN A 118 -5.09 7.75 -11.07
C ASN A 118 -4.40 8.90 -10.32
N PHE A 119 -3.14 8.72 -9.87
CA PHE A 119 -2.43 9.72 -9.08
C PHE A 119 -2.31 11.07 -9.79
N ASP A 120 -2.04 11.07 -11.09
CA ASP A 120 -1.94 12.30 -11.89
C ASP A 120 -3.28 13.06 -11.91
N ARG A 121 -4.40 12.35 -12.10
CA ARG A 121 -5.74 12.96 -12.04
C ARG A 121 -6.06 13.47 -10.64
N LEU A 122 -5.73 12.72 -9.60
CA LEU A 122 -5.94 13.16 -8.21
C LEU A 122 -5.18 14.46 -7.94
N LYS A 123 -3.92 14.55 -8.38
CA LYS A 123 -3.12 15.77 -8.26
C LYS A 123 -3.81 16.95 -8.92
N ASP A 124 -4.34 16.79 -10.12
CA ASP A 124 -5.04 17.86 -10.83
C ASP A 124 -6.32 18.29 -10.08
N TYR A 125 -7.12 17.37 -9.56
CA TYR A 125 -8.30 17.71 -8.75
C TYR A 125 -7.98 18.48 -7.47
N PHE A 126 -6.81 18.25 -6.86
CA PHE A 126 -6.42 18.89 -5.59
C PHE A 126 -5.63 20.20 -5.75
N PHE A 127 -4.95 20.42 -6.88
CA PHE A 127 -4.08 21.59 -7.11
C PHE A 127 -4.64 22.60 -8.12
N THR A 128 -5.84 22.42 -8.67
CA THR A 128 -6.48 23.36 -9.61
C THR A 128 -7.43 24.37 -8.93
N PHE A 129 -7.07 24.86 -7.75
CA PHE A 129 -7.70 26.02 -7.09
C PHE A 129 -6.65 26.91 -6.43
#